data_AF-A0A6N8JM27-F1
#
_entry.id   AF-A0A6N8JM27-F1
#
_cell.length_a   1.000
_cell.length_b   1.000
_cell.length_c   1.000
_cell.angle_alpha   90.00
_cell.angle_beta   90.00
_cell.angle_gamma   90.00
#
_symmetry.space_group_name_H-M   'P 1'
#
loop_
_entity.id
_entity.type
_entity.pdbx_description
1 polymer ?
#
loop_
_entity_poly.entity_id
_entity_poly.type
_entity_poly.pdbx_seq_one_letter_code
_entity_poly.pdbx_strand_id
1 'polypeptide(L)'
;VDVSRTIGWFTSMYPVLLKNKEDTGSLLKGIKEQLRSIPDKGLGYGLQQTGVTEWDLLFNYLGQLDNSGKLLVPAEEATGADIAAGNQQSVKINVNSMVQGGELFVHWNYSKRHYEDSTIAQLSSSYISAITELINHCISQTGAVFTPSDYGLGKEISYEELDKFMEEPYRGSKRGDHIARIYRLSSLQEGMLFHSLYEKGSQAYIEQCSCDMQDVLPALFTRSWEILLSQHSILRTGFYHDEFRIPVQCVYKNVPLNVEILDYRSYDGSIQSEMLSSYRDADRQKGFDLEESPVMRLSLIRLDESRYHMVWTSHHILFDGWSIPVLMESF
;
A
#
# COMPACT_ATOMS: atom_id res chain seq x y z
N VAL A 1 21.26 -24.43 -3.26
CA VAL A 1 21.31 -24.97 -4.65
C VAL A 1 21.95 -23.90 -5.51
N ASP A 2 23.08 -24.20 -6.16
CA ASP A 2 23.69 -23.28 -7.13
C ASP A 2 22.89 -23.35 -8.43
N VAL A 3 22.23 -22.25 -8.79
CA VAL A 3 21.37 -22.13 -9.99
C VAL A 3 22.06 -21.37 -11.13
N SER A 4 23.33 -20.99 -10.97
CA SER A 4 24.08 -20.15 -11.92
C SER A 4 24.25 -20.77 -13.32
N ARG A 5 24.04 -22.09 -13.45
CA ARG A 5 24.18 -22.84 -14.71
C ARG A 5 22.88 -23.52 -15.16
N THR A 6 21.75 -23.24 -14.50
CA THR A 6 20.46 -23.86 -14.83
C THR A 6 19.61 -22.89 -15.64
N ILE A 7 19.24 -23.27 -16.85
CA ILE A 7 18.24 -22.58 -17.66
C ILE A 7 16.95 -23.38 -17.52
N GLY A 8 15.93 -22.78 -16.91
CA GLY A 8 14.63 -23.40 -16.69
C GLY A 8 13.83 -22.72 -15.59
N TRP A 9 12.63 -23.23 -15.32
CA TRP A 9 11.81 -22.82 -14.19
C TRP A 9 11.81 -23.90 -13.10
N PHE A 10 11.73 -23.47 -11.84
CA PHE A 10 11.53 -24.35 -10.71
C PHE A 10 10.08 -24.22 -10.24
N THR A 11 9.34 -25.33 -10.25
CA THR A 11 7.96 -25.38 -9.76
C THR A 11 7.95 -25.93 -8.34
N SER A 12 7.39 -25.16 -7.40
CA SER A 12 7.09 -25.66 -6.06
C SER A 12 5.68 -26.24 -6.03
N MET A 13 5.50 -27.41 -5.41
CA MET A 13 4.20 -28.03 -5.20
C MET A 13 3.84 -27.98 -3.72
N TYR A 14 2.67 -27.44 -3.42
CA TYR A 14 2.15 -27.30 -2.07
C TYR A 14 0.62 -27.25 -2.11
N PRO A 15 -0.09 -27.76 -1.08
CA PRO A 15 -1.52 -27.66 -1.02
C PRO A 15 -1.94 -26.23 -0.69
N VAL A 16 -3.07 -25.84 -1.29
CA VAL A 16 -3.72 -24.57 -1.03
C VAL A 16 -5.17 -24.85 -0.75
N LEU A 17 -5.65 -24.38 0.40
CA LEU A 17 -7.07 -24.35 0.70
C LEU A 17 -7.60 -22.95 0.33
N LEU A 18 -8.43 -22.90 -0.70
CA LEU A 18 -9.08 -21.67 -1.13
C LEU A 18 -10.51 -21.61 -0.56
N LYS A 19 -10.82 -20.53 0.12
CA LYS A 19 -12.18 -20.24 0.60
C LYS A 19 -12.89 -19.35 -0.42
N ASN A 20 -14.06 -19.81 -0.86
CA ASN A 20 -14.92 -19.07 -1.77
C ASN A 20 -15.72 -17.98 -1.03
N LYS A 21 -16.11 -16.93 -1.74
CA LYS A 21 -17.04 -15.89 -1.28
C LYS A 21 -18.13 -15.69 -2.32
N GLU A 22 -19.28 -15.17 -1.89
CA GLU A 22 -20.46 -15.03 -2.75
C GLU A 22 -20.32 -13.90 -3.79
N ASP A 23 -19.68 -12.79 -3.42
CA ASP A 23 -19.47 -11.64 -4.31
C ASP A 23 -18.15 -11.74 -5.09
N THR A 24 -18.19 -11.42 -6.39
CA THR A 24 -17.06 -11.49 -7.33
C THR A 24 -15.87 -10.63 -6.91
N GLY A 25 -16.11 -9.40 -6.44
CA GLY A 25 -15.03 -8.49 -6.03
C GLY A 25 -14.35 -8.96 -4.74
N SER A 26 -15.15 -9.40 -3.78
CA SER A 26 -14.71 -10.01 -2.53
C SER A 26 -13.96 -11.32 -2.76
N LEU A 27 -14.41 -12.13 -3.73
CA LEU A 27 -13.74 -13.36 -4.13
C LEU A 27 -12.33 -13.06 -4.68
N LEU A 28 -12.21 -12.11 -5.61
CA LEU A 28 -10.91 -11.74 -6.18
C LEU A 28 -9.94 -11.23 -5.11
N LYS A 29 -10.38 -10.30 -4.25
CA LYS A 29 -9.57 -9.78 -3.14
C LYS A 29 -9.16 -10.90 -2.17
N GLY A 30 -10.13 -11.72 -1.77
CA GLY A 30 -9.91 -12.82 -0.83
C GLY A 30 -8.95 -13.89 -1.36
N ILE A 31 -9.08 -14.30 -2.62
CA ILE A 31 -8.19 -15.30 -3.23
C ILE A 31 -6.79 -14.72 -3.44
N LYS A 32 -6.68 -13.44 -3.87
CA LYS A 32 -5.41 -12.73 -3.98
C LYS A 32 -4.66 -12.71 -2.65
N GLU A 33 -5.31 -12.31 -1.56
CA GLU A 33 -4.67 -12.28 -0.23
C GLU A 33 -4.36 -13.69 0.28
N GLN A 34 -5.23 -14.69 0.08
CA GLN A 34 -4.94 -16.07 0.44
C GLN A 34 -3.68 -16.59 -0.25
N LEU A 35 -3.53 -16.37 -1.56
CA LEU A 35 -2.35 -16.81 -2.30
C LEU A 35 -1.08 -16.03 -1.93
N ARG A 36 -1.19 -14.72 -1.63
CA ARG A 36 -0.06 -13.89 -1.18
C ARG A 36 0.35 -14.16 0.26
N SER A 37 -0.53 -14.72 1.08
CA SER A 37 -0.21 -15.12 2.46
C SER A 37 0.74 -16.32 2.53
N ILE A 38 0.87 -17.08 1.44
CA ILE A 38 1.67 -18.31 1.37
C ILE A 38 3.16 -17.96 1.48
N PRO A 39 3.86 -18.39 2.55
CA PRO A 39 5.27 -18.10 2.75
C PRO A 39 6.11 -18.61 1.58
N ASP A 40 6.95 -17.75 1.01
CA ASP A 40 7.91 -18.08 -0.04
C ASP A 40 7.32 -18.90 -1.20
N LYS A 41 6.02 -18.71 -1.51
CA LYS A 41 5.28 -19.49 -2.52
C LYS A 41 5.43 -21.00 -2.32
N GLY A 42 5.38 -21.44 -1.07
CA GLY A 42 5.44 -22.84 -0.66
C GLY A 42 6.81 -23.50 -0.84
N LEU A 43 7.88 -22.72 -1.05
CA LEU A 43 9.24 -23.26 -1.04
C LEU A 43 9.53 -23.98 0.29
N GLY A 44 10.11 -25.17 0.21
CA GLY A 44 10.42 -26.00 1.37
C GLY A 44 9.28 -26.91 1.85
N TYR A 45 8.06 -26.78 1.31
CA TYR A 45 6.93 -27.63 1.71
C TYR A 45 7.23 -29.12 1.56
N GLY A 46 7.80 -29.53 0.42
CA GLY A 46 8.15 -30.93 0.15
C GLY A 46 9.24 -31.52 1.05
N LEU A 47 10.00 -30.70 1.79
CA LEU A 47 11.02 -31.18 2.74
C LEU A 47 10.42 -31.63 4.08
N GLN A 48 9.22 -31.16 4.43
CA GLN A 48 8.55 -31.49 5.69
C GLN A 48 7.57 -32.68 5.58
N GLN A 49 7.24 -33.12 4.36
CA GLN A 49 6.30 -34.23 4.19
C GLN A 49 6.98 -35.59 4.43
N THR A 50 6.65 -36.22 5.56
CA THR A 50 6.86 -37.65 5.82
C THR A 50 5.57 -38.42 5.48
N GLY A 51 5.19 -38.48 4.20
CA GLY A 51 4.00 -39.21 3.74
C GLY A 51 3.56 -38.80 2.34
N VAL A 52 2.90 -39.71 1.62
CA VAL A 52 2.27 -39.38 0.32
C VAL A 52 0.88 -38.83 0.62
N THR A 53 0.70 -37.52 0.48
CA THR A 53 -0.66 -36.95 0.43
C THR A 53 -1.14 -37.07 -1.02
N GLU A 54 -2.14 -37.92 -1.29
CA GLU A 54 -2.76 -38.00 -2.61
C GLU A 54 -3.71 -36.82 -2.81
N TRP A 55 -3.44 -36.00 -3.83
CA TRP A 55 -4.29 -34.88 -4.22
C TRP A 55 -5.05 -35.21 -5.50
N ASP A 56 -6.35 -34.96 -5.50
CA ASP A 56 -7.20 -35.24 -6.67
C ASP A 56 -6.99 -34.23 -7.81
N LEU A 57 -6.60 -33.01 -7.47
CA LEU A 57 -6.40 -31.89 -8.40
C LEU A 57 -5.01 -31.28 -8.23
N LEU A 58 -4.28 -31.19 -9.34
CA LEU A 58 -3.08 -30.38 -9.47
C LEU A 58 -3.38 -29.19 -10.38
N PHE A 59 -3.07 -27.98 -9.93
CA PHE A 59 -3.23 -26.76 -10.72
C PHE A 59 -1.89 -26.03 -10.81
N ASN A 60 -1.51 -25.64 -12.02
CA ASN A 60 -0.25 -24.95 -12.28
C ASN A 60 -0.47 -23.84 -13.31
N TYR A 61 -0.16 -22.59 -12.91
CA TYR A 61 -0.13 -21.46 -13.82
C TYR A 61 1.32 -21.09 -14.12
N LEU A 62 1.74 -21.35 -15.36
CA LEU A 62 3.11 -21.14 -15.85
C LEU A 62 3.46 -19.67 -16.05
N GLY A 63 2.46 -18.77 -15.99
CA GLY A 63 2.63 -17.35 -16.25
C GLY A 63 2.45 -17.00 -17.72
N GLN A 64 3.05 -15.87 -18.11
CA GLN A 64 2.97 -15.33 -19.46
C GLN A 64 4.30 -15.54 -20.19
N LEU A 65 4.27 -16.40 -21.21
CA LEU A 65 5.45 -16.78 -21.99
C LEU A 65 5.89 -15.67 -22.96
N ASP A 66 4.98 -14.75 -23.29
CA ASP A 66 5.25 -13.62 -24.18
C ASP A 66 6.25 -12.61 -23.62
N ASN A 67 6.52 -12.64 -22.31
CA ASN A 67 7.50 -11.76 -21.65
C ASN A 67 8.94 -12.28 -21.76
N SER A 68 9.18 -13.40 -22.44
CA SER A 68 10.52 -13.92 -22.68
C SER A 68 11.27 -13.03 -23.69
N GLY A 69 12.55 -12.75 -23.42
CA GLY A 69 13.35 -11.81 -24.22
C GLY A 69 13.49 -12.27 -25.68
N LYS A 70 13.53 -11.30 -26.61
CA LYS A 70 13.58 -11.49 -28.08
C LYS A 70 14.69 -12.40 -28.63
N LEU A 71 15.63 -12.83 -27.80
CA LEU A 71 16.80 -13.61 -28.22
C LEU A 71 16.51 -15.11 -28.36
N LEU A 72 15.50 -15.63 -27.63
CA LEU A 72 15.08 -17.02 -27.68
C LEU A 72 13.59 -17.07 -27.99
N VAL A 73 13.22 -17.76 -29.06
CA VAL A 73 11.83 -17.98 -29.45
C VAL A 73 11.49 -19.46 -29.31
N PRO A 74 10.23 -19.81 -28.99
CA PRO A 74 9.78 -21.20 -29.04
C PRO A 74 10.03 -21.81 -30.41
N ALA A 75 10.53 -23.04 -30.44
CA ALA A 75 10.69 -23.83 -31.66
C ALA A 75 9.31 -24.18 -32.23
N GLU A 76 9.14 -24.08 -33.56
CA GLU A 76 7.88 -24.44 -34.23
C GLU A 76 7.81 -25.94 -34.54
N GLU A 77 8.95 -26.64 -34.45
CA GLU A 77 9.03 -28.07 -34.70
C GLU A 77 8.31 -28.88 -33.60
N ALA A 78 7.62 -29.95 -34.02
CA ALA A 78 6.95 -30.86 -33.08
C ALA A 78 7.98 -31.55 -32.17
N THR A 79 7.84 -31.36 -30.86
CA THR A 79 8.67 -32.00 -29.83
C THR A 79 8.23 -33.43 -29.52
N GLY A 80 7.13 -33.89 -30.12
CA GLY A 80 6.46 -35.13 -29.75
C GLY A 80 5.51 -34.92 -28.56
N ALA A 81 5.13 -36.01 -27.90
CA ALA A 81 4.31 -35.92 -26.70
C ALA A 81 5.19 -35.59 -25.48
N ASP A 82 4.80 -34.57 -24.72
CA ASP A 82 5.48 -34.20 -23.46
C ASP A 82 5.46 -35.32 -22.41
N ILE A 83 4.53 -36.27 -22.57
CA ILE A 83 4.29 -37.37 -21.64
C ILE A 83 4.27 -38.69 -22.42
N ALA A 84 5.06 -39.67 -21.96
CA ALA A 84 5.04 -41.01 -22.54
C ALA A 84 3.68 -41.70 -22.31
N ALA A 85 3.21 -42.49 -23.28
CA ALA A 85 1.93 -43.21 -23.20
C ALA A 85 1.80 -44.15 -21.98
N GLY A 86 2.93 -44.63 -21.44
CA GLY A 86 2.99 -45.46 -20.23
C GLY A 86 3.10 -44.69 -18.91
N ASN A 87 3.15 -43.36 -18.93
CA ASN A 87 3.27 -42.56 -17.72
C ASN A 87 2.00 -42.70 -16.87
N GLN A 88 2.15 -43.23 -15.65
CA GLN A 88 1.04 -43.29 -14.70
C GLN A 88 0.88 -41.92 -14.05
N GLN A 89 -0.17 -41.18 -14.43
CA GLN A 89 -0.54 -39.95 -13.72
C GLN A 89 -0.83 -40.28 -12.25
N SER A 90 -0.13 -39.60 -11.35
CA SER A 90 -0.31 -39.72 -9.90
C SER A 90 -1.49 -38.92 -9.36
N VAL A 91 -2.10 -38.04 -10.16
CA VAL A 91 -3.23 -37.18 -9.79
C VAL A 91 -4.40 -37.40 -10.74
N LYS A 92 -5.63 -37.26 -10.22
CA LYS A 92 -6.85 -37.56 -11.01
C LYS A 92 -7.12 -36.50 -12.08
N ILE A 93 -6.87 -35.23 -11.76
CA ILE A 93 -6.95 -34.08 -12.67
C ILE A 93 -5.68 -33.22 -12.52
N ASN A 94 -5.09 -32.83 -13.65
CA ASN A 94 -3.97 -31.92 -13.75
C ASN A 94 -4.33 -30.80 -14.74
N VAL A 95 -4.33 -29.56 -14.26
CA VAL A 95 -4.64 -28.35 -15.03
C VAL A 95 -3.38 -27.51 -15.14
N ASN A 96 -2.85 -27.38 -16.36
CA ASN A 96 -1.78 -26.45 -16.67
C ASN A 96 -2.33 -25.28 -17.47
N SER A 97 -2.04 -24.06 -17.04
CA SER A 97 -2.43 -22.86 -17.76
C SER A 97 -1.25 -21.92 -18.02
N MET A 98 -1.33 -21.21 -19.14
CA MET A 98 -0.31 -20.24 -19.55
C MET A 98 -0.93 -19.18 -20.46
N VAL A 99 -0.30 -18.01 -20.53
CA VAL A 99 -0.63 -17.00 -21.55
C VAL A 99 0.45 -17.02 -22.62
N GLN A 100 0.04 -17.22 -23.87
CA GLN A 100 0.91 -17.26 -25.04
C GLN A 100 0.20 -16.58 -26.21
N GLY A 101 0.91 -15.75 -26.97
CA GLY A 101 0.31 -14.98 -28.07
C GLY A 101 -0.82 -14.05 -27.62
N GLY A 102 -0.82 -13.61 -26.34
CA GLY A 102 -1.90 -12.81 -25.77
C GLY A 102 -3.18 -13.58 -25.42
N GLU A 103 -3.20 -14.91 -25.57
CA GLU A 103 -4.36 -15.75 -25.27
C GLU A 103 -4.08 -16.68 -24.07
N LEU A 104 -5.11 -16.93 -23.26
CA LEU A 104 -5.03 -17.88 -22.14
C LEU A 104 -5.29 -19.30 -22.65
N PHE A 105 -4.29 -20.16 -22.52
CA PHE A 105 -4.42 -21.60 -22.77
C PHE A 105 -4.58 -22.34 -21.44
N VAL A 106 -5.50 -23.31 -21.42
CA VAL A 106 -5.77 -24.16 -20.25
C VAL A 106 -5.85 -25.62 -20.70
N HIS A 107 -4.85 -26.40 -20.35
CA HIS A 107 -4.73 -27.80 -20.69
C HIS A 107 -5.23 -28.68 -19.53
N TRP A 108 -6.21 -29.51 -19.83
CA TRP A 108 -6.83 -30.43 -18.88
C TRP A 108 -6.36 -31.86 -19.15
N ASN A 109 -5.52 -32.40 -18.27
CA ASN A 109 -5.09 -33.79 -18.30
C ASN A 109 -5.75 -34.55 -17.15
N TYR A 110 -6.43 -35.65 -17.44
CA TYR A 110 -7.24 -36.35 -16.44
C TYR A 110 -7.28 -37.85 -16.65
N SER A 111 -7.56 -38.57 -15.57
CA SER A 111 -7.68 -40.03 -15.58
C SER A 111 -8.99 -40.47 -16.24
N LYS A 112 -8.90 -41.10 -17.43
CA LYS A 112 -10.04 -41.73 -18.13
C LYS A 112 -10.68 -42.89 -17.35
N ARG A 113 -10.04 -43.38 -16.28
CA ARG A 113 -10.63 -44.37 -15.37
C ARG A 113 -11.63 -43.74 -14.39
N HIS A 114 -11.52 -42.43 -14.16
CA HIS A 114 -12.30 -41.71 -13.17
C HIS A 114 -13.29 -40.71 -13.80
N TYR A 115 -12.97 -40.15 -14.97
CA TYR A 115 -13.78 -39.11 -15.60
C TYR A 115 -14.03 -39.37 -17.09
N GLU A 116 -15.22 -38.96 -17.53
CA GLU A 116 -15.63 -38.95 -18.94
C GLU A 116 -15.27 -37.62 -19.63
N ASP A 117 -15.12 -37.68 -20.95
CA ASP A 117 -14.74 -36.52 -21.77
C ASP A 117 -15.81 -35.44 -21.78
N SER A 118 -17.08 -35.85 -21.75
CA SER A 118 -18.24 -34.97 -21.61
C SER A 118 -18.18 -34.14 -20.32
N THR A 119 -17.81 -34.78 -19.20
CA THR A 119 -17.72 -34.13 -17.89
C THR A 119 -16.62 -33.08 -17.86
N ILE A 120 -15.44 -33.41 -18.39
CA ILE A 120 -14.31 -32.47 -18.42
C ILE A 120 -14.57 -31.34 -19.43
N ALA A 121 -15.23 -31.61 -20.56
CA ALA A 121 -15.67 -30.59 -21.50
C ALA A 121 -16.64 -29.60 -20.83
N GLN A 122 -17.61 -30.09 -20.04
CA GLN A 122 -18.51 -29.23 -19.28
C GLN A 122 -17.75 -28.40 -18.23
N LEU A 123 -16.85 -29.03 -17.45
CA LEU A 123 -16.04 -28.34 -16.45
C LEU A 123 -15.17 -27.23 -17.07
N SER A 124 -14.51 -27.51 -18.20
CA SER A 124 -13.70 -26.52 -18.92
C SER A 124 -14.55 -25.37 -19.46
N SER A 125 -15.77 -25.65 -19.94
CA SER A 125 -16.71 -24.61 -20.40
C SER A 125 -17.17 -23.73 -19.22
N SER A 126 -17.50 -24.33 -18.07
CA SER A 126 -17.82 -23.60 -16.85
C SER A 126 -16.64 -22.76 -16.35
N TYR A 127 -15.41 -23.25 -16.48
CA TYR A 127 -14.20 -22.51 -16.13
C TYR A 127 -14.03 -21.24 -16.98
N ILE A 128 -14.22 -21.34 -18.30
CA ILE A 128 -14.19 -20.18 -19.20
C ILE A 128 -15.31 -19.19 -18.87
N SER A 129 -16.51 -19.67 -18.59
CA SER A 129 -17.63 -18.80 -18.17
C SER A 129 -17.29 -18.04 -16.89
N ALA A 130 -16.73 -18.73 -15.88
CA ALA A 130 -16.34 -18.11 -14.62
C ALA A 130 -15.23 -17.06 -14.81
N ILE A 131 -14.19 -17.35 -15.60
CA ILE A 131 -13.14 -16.35 -15.90
C ILE A 131 -13.71 -15.15 -16.64
N THR A 132 -14.63 -15.38 -17.58
CA THR A 132 -15.27 -14.29 -18.33
C THR A 132 -16.07 -13.37 -17.41
N GLU A 133 -16.77 -13.93 -16.43
CA GLU A 133 -17.46 -13.16 -15.40
C GLU A 133 -16.49 -12.32 -14.55
N LEU A 134 -15.36 -12.92 -14.11
CA LEU A 134 -14.30 -12.19 -13.39
C LEU A 134 -13.73 -11.04 -14.23
N ILE A 135 -13.51 -11.26 -15.53
CA ILE A 135 -13.00 -10.23 -16.46
C ILE A 135 -14.02 -9.09 -16.60
N ASN A 136 -15.29 -9.41 -16.81
CA ASN A 136 -16.36 -8.40 -16.92
C ASN A 136 -16.48 -7.57 -15.64
N HIS A 137 -16.35 -8.19 -14.46
CA HIS A 137 -16.29 -7.49 -13.19
C HIS A 137 -15.08 -6.54 -13.12
N CYS A 138 -13.89 -6.98 -13.51
CA CYS A 138 -12.69 -6.13 -13.53
C CYS A 138 -12.84 -4.94 -14.49
N ILE A 139 -13.44 -5.14 -15.67
CA ILE A 139 -13.68 -4.07 -16.65
C ILE A 139 -14.70 -3.06 -16.14
N SER A 140 -15.68 -3.47 -15.33
CA SER A 140 -16.71 -2.57 -14.80
C SER A 140 -16.22 -1.67 -13.67
N GLN A 141 -15.03 -1.91 -13.11
CA GLN A 141 -14.47 -1.08 -12.06
C GLN A 141 -13.97 0.26 -12.63
N THR A 142 -14.26 1.36 -11.92
CA THR A 142 -13.87 2.72 -12.34
C THR A 142 -12.41 3.05 -12.03
N GLY A 143 -11.72 2.21 -11.24
CA GLY A 143 -10.34 2.41 -10.84
C GLY A 143 -9.73 1.16 -10.22
N ALA A 144 -8.44 1.25 -9.91
CA ALA A 144 -7.73 0.17 -9.25
C ALA A 144 -8.23 -0.03 -7.82
N VAL A 145 -8.53 -1.27 -7.46
CA VAL A 145 -8.90 -1.67 -6.10
C VAL A 145 -7.68 -2.32 -5.45
N PHE A 146 -7.23 -1.74 -4.34
CA PHE A 146 -6.04 -2.20 -3.62
C PHE A 146 -6.41 -3.14 -2.49
N THR A 147 -5.54 -4.12 -2.22
CA THR A 147 -5.63 -5.01 -1.06
C THR A 147 -4.45 -4.79 -0.12
N PRO A 148 -4.50 -5.28 1.14
CA PRO A 148 -3.42 -5.07 2.11
C PRO A 148 -2.04 -5.46 1.60
N SER A 149 -1.93 -6.55 0.83
CA SER A 149 -0.67 -6.95 0.22
C SER A 149 -0.09 -5.94 -0.78
N ASP A 150 -0.89 -5.06 -1.41
CA ASP A 150 -0.37 -3.99 -2.28
C ASP A 150 0.32 -2.86 -1.49
N TYR A 151 0.04 -2.80 -0.19
CA TYR A 151 0.71 -1.93 0.78
C TYR A 151 1.80 -2.66 1.60
N GLY A 152 2.03 -3.95 1.36
CA GLY A 152 2.95 -4.76 2.15
C GLY A 152 2.41 -5.12 3.56
N LEU A 153 1.09 -5.11 3.73
CA LEU A 153 0.39 -5.30 5.01
C LEU A 153 -0.48 -6.58 5.04
N GLY A 154 -0.38 -7.44 4.03
CA GLY A 154 -1.22 -8.64 3.88
C GLY A 154 -1.09 -9.71 4.96
N LYS A 155 -0.06 -9.64 5.83
CA LYS A 155 0.08 -10.56 6.97
C LYS A 155 -0.56 -10.01 8.24
N GLU A 156 -0.79 -8.70 8.30
CA GLU A 156 -1.20 -7.99 9.51
C GLU A 156 -2.63 -7.47 9.43
N ILE A 157 -3.10 -7.17 8.23
CA ILE A 157 -4.38 -6.53 7.97
C ILE A 157 -5.17 -7.37 6.97
N SER A 158 -6.42 -7.67 7.31
CA SER A 158 -7.37 -8.28 6.40
C SER A 158 -7.90 -7.28 5.37
N TYR A 159 -8.33 -7.76 4.20
CA TYR A 159 -8.84 -6.83 3.19
C TYR A 159 -10.18 -6.22 3.63
N GLU A 160 -10.94 -6.89 4.48
CA GLU A 160 -12.19 -6.37 5.06
C GLU A 160 -11.94 -5.22 6.04
N GLU A 161 -10.92 -5.33 6.90
CA GLU A 161 -10.50 -4.21 7.76
C GLU A 161 -10.05 -3.02 6.91
N LEU A 162 -9.25 -3.27 5.87
CA LEU A 162 -8.81 -2.22 4.96
C LEU A 162 -9.98 -1.57 4.20
N ASP A 163 -10.91 -2.36 3.67
CA ASP A 163 -12.10 -1.85 2.97
C ASP A 163 -12.92 -0.95 3.90
N LYS A 164 -13.15 -1.40 5.14
CA LYS A 164 -13.88 -0.60 6.14
C LYS A 164 -13.17 0.74 6.38
N PHE A 165 -11.86 0.70 6.63
CA PHE A 165 -11.05 1.90 6.83
C PHE A 165 -11.06 2.85 5.61
N MET A 166 -11.09 2.32 4.39
CA MET A 166 -11.15 3.13 3.16
C MET A 166 -12.53 3.73 2.91
N GLU A 167 -13.60 3.05 3.31
CA GLU A 167 -14.99 3.49 3.13
C GLU A 167 -15.44 4.54 4.15
N GLU A 168 -14.72 4.69 5.26
CA GLU A 168 -15.03 5.68 6.27
C GLU A 168 -14.98 7.13 5.74
N PRO A 169 -15.87 8.02 6.22
CA PRO A 169 -15.87 9.41 5.80
C PRO A 169 -14.58 10.13 6.18
N TYR A 170 -13.99 10.85 5.22
CA TYR A 170 -12.89 11.77 5.42
C TYR A 170 -13.12 13.01 4.56
N ARG A 171 -13.24 14.19 5.21
CA ARG A 171 -13.43 15.49 4.55
C ARG A 171 -14.55 15.52 3.49
N GLY A 172 -15.67 14.85 3.76
CA GLY A 172 -16.87 14.89 2.93
C GLY A 172 -16.95 13.85 1.81
N SER A 173 -15.95 12.95 1.67
CA SER A 173 -16.04 11.77 0.80
C SER A 173 -15.39 10.55 1.47
N LYS A 174 -15.22 9.43 0.75
CA LYS A 174 -14.59 8.23 1.31
C LYS A 174 -13.10 8.46 1.52
N ARG A 175 -12.54 7.96 2.62
CA ARG A 175 -11.11 8.09 2.95
C ARG A 175 -10.21 7.54 1.83
N GLY A 176 -10.60 6.43 1.20
CA GLY A 176 -9.86 5.80 0.10
C GLY A 176 -9.67 6.69 -1.13
N ASP A 177 -10.57 7.66 -1.36
CA ASP A 177 -10.41 8.62 -2.46
C ASP A 177 -9.23 9.57 -2.22
N HIS A 178 -8.88 9.80 -0.96
CA HIS A 178 -7.81 10.71 -0.55
C HIS A 178 -6.51 9.99 -0.24
N ILE A 179 -6.49 8.70 0.04
CA ILE A 179 -5.26 7.97 0.37
C ILE A 179 -4.43 7.70 -0.89
N ALA A 180 -3.14 8.04 -0.81
CA ALA A 180 -2.15 7.69 -1.82
C ALA A 180 -1.44 6.37 -1.47
N ARG A 181 -1.01 6.21 -0.21
CA ARG A 181 -0.27 5.04 0.28
C ARG A 181 -0.48 4.82 1.77
N ILE A 182 -0.30 3.57 2.20
CA ILE A 182 -0.28 3.16 3.61
C ILE A 182 1.01 2.40 3.87
N TYR A 183 1.65 2.67 5.01
CA TYR A 183 2.87 2.02 5.45
C TYR A 183 2.81 1.66 6.93
N ARG A 184 3.71 0.78 7.37
CA ARG A 184 4.02 0.65 8.79
C ARG A 184 4.77 1.87 9.28
N LEU A 185 4.69 2.14 10.57
CA LEU A 185 5.57 3.10 11.22
C LEU A 185 6.99 2.52 11.33
N SER A 186 7.98 3.39 11.38
CA SER A 186 9.31 2.99 11.88
C SER A 186 9.24 2.77 13.39
N SER A 187 10.16 1.98 13.95
CA SER A 187 10.18 1.71 15.40
C SER A 187 10.27 3.00 16.24
N LEU A 188 10.95 4.04 15.74
CA LEU A 188 11.01 5.33 16.43
C LEU A 188 9.66 6.08 16.35
N GLN A 189 8.98 6.05 15.20
CA GLN A 189 7.64 6.62 15.06
C GLN A 189 6.63 5.91 15.96
N GLU A 190 6.70 4.58 16.09
CA GLU A 190 5.85 3.81 17.01
C GLU A 190 6.05 4.26 18.47
N GLY A 191 7.30 4.43 18.91
CA GLY A 191 7.61 4.92 20.24
C GLY A 191 7.07 6.33 20.50
N MET A 192 7.24 7.24 19.54
CA MET A 192 6.71 8.60 19.64
C MET A 192 5.18 8.61 19.67
N LEU A 193 4.52 7.84 18.80
CA LEU A 193 3.07 7.71 18.77
C LEU A 193 2.55 7.21 20.12
N PHE A 194 3.17 6.16 20.67
CA PHE A 194 2.79 5.61 21.98
C PHE A 194 2.90 6.67 23.09
N HIS A 195 4.01 7.41 23.17
CA HIS A 195 4.18 8.45 24.18
C HIS A 195 3.17 9.59 24.01
N SER A 196 2.91 10.05 22.79
CA SER A 196 1.93 11.11 22.51
C SER A 196 0.50 10.71 22.89
N LEU A 197 0.16 9.41 22.80
CA LEU A 197 -1.13 8.88 23.22
C LEU A 197 -1.23 8.68 24.75
N TYR A 198 -0.14 8.25 25.39
CA TYR A 198 -0.10 7.97 26.83
C TYR A 198 -0.06 9.26 27.66
N GLU A 199 0.75 10.24 27.27
CA GLU A 199 0.88 11.54 27.93
C GLU A 199 0.14 12.63 27.14
N LYS A 200 -1.20 12.59 27.15
CA LYS A 200 -2.00 13.59 26.45
C LYS A 200 -1.63 15.01 26.92
N GLY A 201 -1.20 15.85 25.98
CA GLY A 201 -0.74 17.22 26.24
C GLY A 201 0.76 17.37 26.47
N SER A 202 1.54 16.28 26.40
CA SER A 202 3.00 16.34 26.44
C SER A 202 3.54 17.15 25.28
N GLN A 203 4.46 18.08 25.58
CA GLN A 203 5.15 18.90 24.59
C GLN A 203 6.47 18.27 24.12
N ALA A 204 6.81 17.06 24.59
CA ALA A 204 8.11 16.44 24.36
C ALA A 204 8.45 16.24 22.87
N TYR A 205 7.43 16.05 22.03
CA TYR A 205 7.58 15.85 20.58
C TYR A 205 7.02 17.00 19.75
N ILE A 206 6.79 18.16 20.36
CA ILE A 206 6.38 19.36 19.64
C ILE A 206 7.61 20.21 19.35
N GLU A 207 7.98 20.28 18.08
CA GLU A 207 9.05 21.14 17.61
C GLU A 207 8.48 22.47 17.14
N GLN A 208 9.22 23.56 17.40
CA GLN A 208 8.84 24.88 16.93
C GLN A 208 10.08 25.63 16.45
N CYS A 209 10.07 25.98 15.17
CA CYS A 209 11.04 26.84 14.53
C CYS A 209 10.43 28.23 14.32
N SER A 210 11.20 29.28 14.57
CA SER A 210 10.74 30.66 14.36
C SER A 210 11.86 31.53 13.81
N CYS A 211 11.56 32.37 12.83
CA CYS A 211 12.52 33.32 12.28
C CYS A 211 11.86 34.61 11.81
N ASP A 212 12.64 35.69 11.80
CA ASP A 212 12.23 36.95 11.18
C ASP A 212 12.55 36.91 9.69
N MET A 213 11.59 37.35 8.89
CA MET A 213 11.67 37.41 7.45
C MET A 213 11.33 38.83 6.97
N GLN A 214 12.01 39.28 5.92
CA GLN A 214 11.77 40.58 5.30
C GLN A 214 11.06 40.42 3.96
N ASP A 215 10.21 41.38 3.63
CA ASP A 215 9.50 41.52 2.35
C ASP A 215 8.74 40.26 1.91
N VAL A 216 8.21 39.52 2.89
CA VAL A 216 7.42 38.30 2.63
C VAL A 216 6.11 38.68 1.93
N LEU A 217 5.84 38.00 0.83
CA LEU A 217 4.52 38.00 0.18
C LEU A 217 3.74 36.78 0.68
N PRO A 218 2.72 36.93 1.55
CA PRO A 218 2.07 35.80 2.20
C PRO A 218 1.49 34.78 1.22
N ALA A 219 0.97 35.23 0.08
CA ALA A 219 0.45 34.35 -0.97
C ALA A 219 1.55 33.46 -1.59
N LEU A 220 2.75 34.01 -1.83
CA LEU A 220 3.87 33.22 -2.37
C LEU A 220 4.46 32.30 -1.30
N PHE A 221 4.51 32.75 -0.05
CA PHE A 221 4.92 31.92 1.08
C PHE A 221 4.02 30.69 1.22
N THR A 222 2.70 30.88 1.27
CA THR A 222 1.72 29.78 1.33
C THR A 222 1.89 28.85 0.14
N ARG A 223 2.04 29.41 -1.07
CA ARG A 223 2.21 28.60 -2.28
C ARG A 223 3.49 27.75 -2.24
N SER A 224 4.58 28.27 -1.71
CA SER A 224 5.86 27.56 -1.61
C SER A 224 5.72 26.35 -0.67
N TRP A 225 5.04 26.52 0.46
CA TRP A 225 4.74 25.42 1.37
C TRP A 225 3.76 24.39 0.78
N GLU A 226 2.74 24.80 0.04
CA GLU A 226 1.87 23.87 -0.70
C GLU A 226 2.68 22.97 -1.66
N ILE A 227 3.69 23.54 -2.33
CA ILE A 227 4.59 22.78 -3.20
C ILE A 227 5.41 21.79 -2.37
N LEU A 228 6.00 22.20 -1.25
CA LEU A 228 6.73 21.31 -0.35
C LEU A 228 5.86 20.14 0.13
N LEU A 229 4.63 20.41 0.57
CA LEU A 229 3.68 19.37 0.96
C LEU A 229 3.42 18.39 -0.18
N SER A 230 3.26 18.87 -1.42
CA SER A 230 3.03 18.00 -2.57
C SER A 230 4.22 17.07 -2.85
N GLN A 231 5.45 17.57 -2.68
CA GLN A 231 6.70 16.85 -2.97
C GLN A 231 7.10 15.85 -1.87
N HIS A 232 6.80 16.17 -0.61
CA HIS A 232 7.19 15.36 0.54
C HIS A 232 5.99 14.65 1.16
N SER A 233 5.86 13.34 0.90
CA SER A 233 4.74 12.52 1.37
C SER A 233 4.52 12.59 2.88
N ILE A 234 5.60 12.68 3.66
CA ILE A 234 5.54 12.70 5.13
C ILE A 234 4.76 13.90 5.67
N LEU A 235 4.80 15.05 5.00
CA LEU A 235 4.04 16.24 5.40
C LEU A 235 2.52 16.10 5.17
N ARG A 236 2.12 15.09 4.40
CA ARG A 236 0.72 14.71 4.14
C ARG A 236 0.34 13.40 4.81
N THR A 237 1.10 12.97 5.80
CA THR A 237 0.87 11.72 6.51
C THR A 237 0.02 11.96 7.77
N GLY A 238 -0.93 11.06 8.03
CA GLY A 238 -1.57 10.86 9.33
C GLY A 238 -1.21 9.50 9.92
N PHE A 239 -1.31 9.34 11.23
CA PHE A 239 -0.88 8.15 11.97
C PHE A 239 -2.04 7.55 12.75
N TYR A 240 -2.43 6.32 12.38
CA TYR A 240 -3.59 5.62 12.94
C TYR A 240 -3.11 4.50 13.84
N HIS A 241 -3.66 4.42 15.06
CA HIS A 241 -3.23 3.44 16.05
C HIS A 241 -4.31 2.41 16.44
N ASP A 242 -5.59 2.71 16.19
CA ASP A 242 -6.73 1.88 16.64
C ASP A 242 -7.58 1.32 15.49
N GLU A 243 -7.15 1.52 14.25
CA GLU A 243 -7.89 1.10 13.05
C GLU A 243 -7.57 -0.34 12.63
N PHE A 244 -6.36 -0.79 12.96
CA PHE A 244 -5.84 -2.10 12.58
C PHE A 244 -5.11 -2.75 13.75
N ARG A 245 -4.72 -4.01 13.58
CA ARG A 245 -3.92 -4.76 14.57
C ARG A 245 -2.53 -4.18 14.83
N ILE A 246 -2.06 -3.30 13.95
CA ILE A 246 -0.79 -2.57 14.04
C ILE A 246 -1.04 -1.09 13.75
N PRO A 247 -0.23 -0.18 14.30
CA PRO A 247 -0.28 1.22 13.88
C PRO A 247 0.19 1.35 12.43
N VAL A 248 -0.45 2.25 11.69
CA VAL A 248 -0.10 2.54 10.29
C VAL A 248 0.01 4.04 10.06
N GLN A 249 0.82 4.39 9.07
CA GLN A 249 0.93 5.76 8.59
C GLN A 249 0.30 5.83 7.19
N CYS A 250 -0.62 6.77 7.01
CA CYS A 250 -1.42 6.95 5.80
C CYS A 250 -1.02 8.26 5.13
N VAL A 251 -0.45 8.15 3.93
CA VAL A 251 -0.11 9.29 3.07
C VAL A 251 -1.35 9.71 2.30
N TYR A 252 -1.80 10.95 2.48
CA TYR A 252 -2.91 11.54 1.75
C TYR A 252 -2.44 12.21 0.46
N LYS A 253 -3.17 12.06 -0.64
CA LYS A 253 -2.89 12.65 -1.96
C LYS A 253 -2.69 14.16 -1.86
N ASN A 254 -3.57 14.86 -1.15
CA ASN A 254 -3.50 16.29 -0.88
C ASN A 254 -4.04 16.57 0.53
N VAL A 255 -3.49 17.58 1.20
CA VAL A 255 -4.03 18.10 2.45
C VAL A 255 -4.04 19.63 2.37
N PRO A 256 -5.07 20.31 2.91
CA PRO A 256 -5.11 21.76 2.94
C PRO A 256 -4.08 22.26 3.93
N LEU A 257 -3.33 23.30 3.53
CA LEU A 257 -2.42 24.01 4.40
C LEU A 257 -3.05 25.36 4.77
N ASN A 258 -3.37 25.52 6.05
CA ASN A 258 -3.88 26.78 6.57
C ASN A 258 -2.72 27.56 7.21
N VAL A 259 -2.21 28.58 6.50
CA VAL A 259 -1.23 29.52 7.07
C VAL A 259 -1.98 30.62 7.81
N GLU A 260 -1.81 30.71 9.13
CA GLU A 260 -2.42 31.75 9.94
C GLU A 260 -1.67 33.08 9.75
N ILE A 261 -2.38 34.14 9.35
CA ILE A 261 -1.77 35.47 9.18
C ILE A 261 -2.29 36.39 10.28
N LEU A 262 -1.39 36.90 11.10
CA LEU A 262 -1.67 37.83 12.20
C LEU A 262 -1.01 39.19 11.94
N ASP A 263 -1.59 40.25 12.47
CA ASP A 263 -1.07 41.62 12.31
C ASP A 263 -0.85 42.27 13.67
N TYR A 264 0.42 42.44 14.05
CA TYR A 264 0.84 43.03 15.31
C TYR A 264 1.44 44.44 15.13
N ARG A 265 1.30 45.05 13.94
CA ARG A 265 1.89 46.37 13.63
C ARG A 265 1.38 47.49 14.53
N SER A 266 0.19 47.34 15.11
CA SER A 266 -0.42 48.35 15.99
C SER A 266 0.19 48.40 17.40
N TYR A 267 1.02 47.43 17.77
CA TYR A 267 1.63 47.32 19.09
C TYR A 267 3.07 47.84 19.08
N ASP A 268 3.53 48.35 20.21
CA ASP A 268 4.93 48.73 20.37
C ASP A 268 5.86 47.50 20.43
N GLY A 269 7.17 47.69 20.24
CA GLY A 269 8.13 46.59 20.16
C GLY A 269 8.21 45.72 21.41
N SER A 270 7.99 46.27 22.61
CA SER A 270 7.96 45.50 23.85
C SER A 270 6.72 44.60 23.92
N ILE A 271 5.56 45.14 23.59
CA ILE A 271 4.29 44.41 23.58
C ILE A 271 4.29 43.36 22.46
N GLN A 272 4.84 43.69 21.28
CA GLN A 272 5.03 42.73 20.19
C GLN A 272 5.84 41.52 20.65
N SER A 273 6.96 41.74 21.35
CA SER A 273 7.80 40.63 21.84
C SER A 273 7.08 39.75 22.86
N GLU A 274 6.32 40.33 23.78
CA GLU A 274 5.52 39.58 24.75
C GLU A 274 4.41 38.77 24.06
N MET A 275 3.70 39.39 23.11
CA MET A 275 2.66 38.73 22.33
C MET A 275 3.20 37.60 21.47
N LEU A 276 4.39 37.75 20.86
CA LEU A 276 5.05 36.68 20.11
C LEU A 276 5.40 35.49 21.01
N SER A 277 5.94 35.75 22.21
CA SER A 277 6.22 34.67 23.18
C SER A 277 4.94 33.97 23.60
N SER A 278 3.91 34.72 23.95
CA SER A 278 2.61 34.19 24.36
C SER A 278 1.95 33.37 23.24
N TYR A 279 2.02 33.86 22.00
CA TYR A 279 1.53 33.14 20.83
C TYR A 279 2.24 31.81 20.64
N ARG A 280 3.58 31.80 20.70
CA ARG A 280 4.40 30.60 20.54
C ARG A 280 4.10 29.54 21.60
N ASP A 281 3.97 29.96 22.85
CA ASP A 281 3.62 29.06 23.95
C ASP A 281 2.21 28.50 23.81
N ALA A 282 1.24 29.36 23.47
CA ALA A 282 -0.14 28.95 23.23
C ALA A 282 -0.24 27.97 22.04
N ASP A 283 0.45 28.25 20.93
CA ASP A 283 0.43 27.37 19.76
C ASP A 283 1.10 26.02 20.03
N ARG A 284 2.19 25.98 20.81
CA ARG A 284 2.80 24.73 21.27
C ARG A 284 1.86 23.93 22.16
N GLN A 285 1.12 24.59 23.04
CA GLN A 285 0.15 23.95 23.94
C GLN A 285 -1.06 23.35 23.22
N LYS A 286 -1.41 23.80 22.02
CA LYS A 286 -2.49 23.19 21.21
C LYS A 286 -2.22 21.72 20.88
N GLY A 287 -0.95 21.29 20.84
CA GLY A 287 -0.57 19.92 20.48
C GLY A 287 -0.98 19.56 19.05
N PHE A 288 -1.12 18.27 18.78
CA PHE A 288 -1.64 17.74 17.52
C PHE A 288 -2.50 16.50 17.76
N ASP A 289 -3.55 16.36 16.96
CA ASP A 289 -4.13 15.06 16.68
C ASP A 289 -3.30 14.43 15.54
N LEU A 290 -2.70 13.27 15.79
CA LEU A 290 -1.80 12.62 14.84
C LEU A 290 -2.55 11.94 13.69
N GLU A 291 -3.86 11.72 13.84
CA GLU A 291 -4.73 11.21 12.78
C GLU A 291 -5.11 12.31 11.78
N GLU A 292 -5.05 13.57 12.18
CA GLU A 292 -5.40 14.74 11.37
C GLU A 292 -4.17 15.36 10.68
N SER A 293 -3.99 15.00 9.41
CA SER A 293 -2.94 15.55 8.55
C SER A 293 -3.33 16.93 7.95
N PRO A 294 -2.43 17.92 7.87
CA PRO A 294 -1.00 17.86 8.21
C PRO A 294 -0.74 17.99 9.72
N VAL A 295 0.22 17.22 10.23
CA VAL A 295 0.65 17.26 11.65
C VAL A 295 1.66 18.40 11.88
N MET A 296 1.35 19.56 11.31
CA MET A 296 2.12 20.81 11.42
C MET A 296 1.22 22.03 11.21
N ARG A 297 1.66 23.18 11.73
CA ARG A 297 1.00 24.49 11.60
C ARG A 297 2.03 25.54 11.22
N LEU A 298 1.60 26.51 10.41
CA LEU A 298 2.40 27.64 9.97
C LEU A 298 1.67 28.93 10.24
N SER A 299 2.43 29.91 10.71
CA SER A 299 1.90 31.24 11.03
C SER A 299 2.87 32.32 10.59
N LEU A 300 2.32 33.38 10.00
CA LEU A 300 3.03 34.60 9.62
C LEU A 300 2.47 35.78 10.41
N ILE A 301 3.30 36.37 11.26
CA ILE A 301 2.91 37.47 12.14
C ILE A 301 3.57 38.74 11.64
N ARG A 302 2.78 39.68 11.11
CA ARG A 302 3.27 40.94 10.57
C ARG A 302 3.65 41.89 11.71
N LEU A 303 4.91 42.34 11.74
CA LEU A 303 5.45 43.22 12.78
C LEU A 303 5.57 44.68 12.32
N ASP A 304 5.84 44.92 11.04
CA ASP A 304 5.80 46.24 10.39
C ASP A 304 5.44 46.11 8.91
N GLU A 305 5.66 47.15 8.11
CA GLU A 305 5.33 47.14 6.68
C GLU A 305 6.07 46.05 5.89
N SER A 306 7.30 45.72 6.29
CA SER A 306 8.23 44.82 5.59
C SER A 306 8.58 43.56 6.38
N ARG A 307 8.43 43.56 7.72
CA ARG A 307 8.87 42.45 8.56
C ARG A 307 7.74 41.53 8.99
N TYR A 308 7.99 40.24 8.85
CA TYR A 308 7.15 39.16 9.34
C TYR A 308 7.94 38.25 10.27
N HIS A 309 7.30 37.74 11.31
CA HIS A 309 7.81 36.66 12.13
C HIS A 309 7.09 35.37 11.75
N MET A 310 7.83 34.40 11.24
CA MET A 310 7.31 33.07 10.92
C MET A 310 7.38 32.19 12.17
N VAL A 311 6.30 31.45 12.45
CA VAL A 311 6.30 30.34 13.41
C VAL A 311 5.88 29.07 12.67
N TRP A 312 6.75 28.07 12.67
CA TRP A 312 6.46 26.72 12.19
C TRP A 312 6.47 25.76 13.37
N THR A 313 5.32 25.18 13.66
CA THR A 313 5.15 24.18 14.72
C THR A 313 4.83 22.83 14.09
N SER A 314 5.47 21.76 14.53
CA SER A 314 5.31 20.42 13.95
C SER A 314 5.45 19.33 15.01
N HIS A 315 4.93 18.16 14.73
CA HIS A 315 5.22 16.98 15.53
C HIS A 315 6.47 16.26 15.03
N HIS A 316 7.37 15.89 15.95
CA HIS A 316 8.66 15.26 15.65
C HIS A 316 8.54 13.87 14.97
N ILE A 317 7.33 13.30 14.95
CA ILE A 317 7.02 12.07 14.19
C ILE A 317 7.20 12.22 12.67
N LEU A 318 7.18 13.45 12.17
CA LEU A 318 7.29 13.76 10.75
C LEU A 318 8.74 13.74 10.24
N PHE A 319 9.72 14.10 11.05
CA PHE A 319 11.10 14.27 10.60
C PHE A 319 12.08 14.30 11.75
N ASP A 320 13.32 13.92 11.45
CA ASP A 320 14.46 14.06 12.34
C ASP A 320 15.26 15.34 12.02
N GLY A 321 16.26 15.64 12.86
CA GLY A 321 17.12 16.82 12.69
C GLY A 321 17.93 16.86 11.39
N TRP A 322 18.05 15.73 10.66
CA TRP A 322 18.76 15.66 9.37
C TRP A 322 17.83 15.93 8.19
N SER A 323 16.53 15.68 8.36
CA SER A 323 15.50 15.90 7.35
C SER A 323 15.10 17.37 7.23
N ILE A 324 15.21 18.15 8.32
CA ILE A 324 14.85 19.58 8.33
C ILE A 324 15.68 20.40 7.32
N PRO A 325 17.03 20.30 7.27
CA PRO A 325 17.81 21.02 6.26
C PRO A 325 17.43 20.70 4.82
N VAL A 326 17.10 19.43 4.52
CA VAL A 326 16.69 19.01 3.17
C VAL A 326 15.33 19.62 2.78
N LEU A 327 14.39 19.67 3.73
CA LEU A 327 13.12 20.36 3.54
C LEU A 327 13.32 21.87 3.30
N MET A 328 14.25 22.48 4.04
CA MET A 328 14.54 23.92 3.93
C MET A 328 15.33 24.29 2.67
N GLU A 329 16.15 23.39 2.12
CA GLU A 329 16.85 23.62 0.84
C GLU A 329 15.87 23.68 -0.34
N SER A 330 14.70 23.05 -0.19
CA SER A 330 13.65 23.01 -1.21
C SER A 330 12.66 24.19 -1.12
N PHE A 331 12.81 25.07 -0.12
CA PHE A 331 12.02 26.27 0.12
C PHE A 331 12.62 27.50 -0.58
#